data_AF-A0A8T3XMH1-F1
#
_entry.id   AF-A0A8T3XMH1-F1
#
_cell.length_a   1.000
_cell.length_b   1.000
_cell.length_c   1.000
_cell.angle_alpha   90.00
_cell.angle_beta   90.00
_cell.angle_gamma   90.00
#
_symmetry.space_group_name_H-M   'P 1'
#
loop_
_entity.id
_entity.type
_entity.pdbx_description
1 polymer ?
#
loop_
_entity_poly.entity_id
_entity_poly.type
_entity_poly.pdbx_seq_one_letter_code
_entity_poly.pdbx_strand_id
1 'polypeptide(L)' 'MDKPEEMQVGKVSHYFSKIGVAVIDVTGGSIKIGDEVHIKGHTTDFRQKVSSMQIEQDKIVYKTI' A
#
# COMPACT_ATOMS: atom_id res chain seq x y z
N MET A 1 18.79 -7.39 -17.03
CA MET A 1 18.25 -6.24 -16.27
C MET A 1 16.89 -6.68 -15.77
N ASP A 2 16.92 -7.44 -14.68
CA ASP A 2 15.75 -8.02 -14.02
C ASP A 2 15.01 -6.88 -13.33
N LYS A 3 13.89 -6.46 -13.93
CA LYS A 3 12.92 -5.61 -13.22
C LYS A 3 12.50 -6.42 -11.98
N PRO A 4 12.54 -5.84 -10.77
CA PRO A 4 11.83 -6.47 -9.67
C PRO A 4 10.38 -6.66 -10.13
N GLU A 5 9.85 -7.88 -10.01
CA GLU A 5 8.45 -8.16 -10.29
C GLU A 5 7.61 -7.41 -9.26
N GLU A 6 7.29 -6.15 -9.57
CA GLU A 6 6.38 -5.35 -8.77
C GLU A 6 4.96 -5.88 -9.03
N MET A 7 4.40 -6.60 -8.06
CA MET A 7 3.03 -7.07 -8.12
C MET A 7 2.08 -5.90 -7.85
N GLN A 8 1.18 -5.60 -8.78
CA GLN A 8 0.18 -4.57 -8.56
C GLN A 8 -0.77 -5.01 -7.43
N VAL A 9 -0.68 -4.34 -6.28
CA VAL A 9 -1.46 -4.72 -5.10
C VAL A 9 -2.86 -4.09 -5.07
N GLY A 10 -3.03 -2.94 -5.72
CA GLY A 10 -4.29 -2.20 -5.69
C GLY A 10 -4.17 -0.81 -6.31
N LYS A 11 -5.22 -0.01 -6.10
CA LYS A 11 -5.26 1.40 -6.51
C LYS A 11 -5.43 2.31 -5.31
N VAL A 12 -4.69 3.41 -5.28
CA VAL A 12 -4.89 4.46 -4.27
C VAL A 12 -6.21 5.17 -4.58
N SER A 13 -7.16 5.09 -3.66
CA SER A 13 -8.43 5.83 -3.73
C SER A 13 -8.25 7.26 -3.21
N HIS A 14 -7.54 7.43 -2.10
CA HIS A 14 -7.27 8.72 -1.48
C HIS A 14 -5.87 8.76 -0.85
N TYR A 15 -5.23 9.93 -0.87
CA TYR A 15 -3.95 10.15 -0.19
C TYR A 15 -3.99 11.43 0.63
N PHE A 16 -3.80 11.30 1.95
CA PHE A 16 -3.74 12.39 2.90
C PHE A 16 -2.28 12.82 3.12
N SER A 17 -1.75 13.62 2.20
CA SER A 17 -0.36 14.11 2.24
C SER A 17 0.02 14.82 3.54
N LYS A 18 -0.93 15.51 4.20
CA LYS A 18 -0.70 16.19 5.49
C LYS A 18 -0.30 15.25 6.63
N ILE A 19 -0.79 14.02 6.63
CA ILE A 19 -0.59 13.03 7.70
C ILE A 19 0.11 11.75 7.19
N GLY A 20 0.44 11.67 5.90
CA GLY A 20 1.15 10.55 5.29
C GLY A 20 0.33 9.26 5.19
N VAL A 21 -1.00 9.35 5.12
CA VAL A 21 -1.91 8.19 5.08
C VAL A 21 -2.46 7.99 3.68
N ALA A 22 -2.38 6.76 3.14
CA ALA A 22 -2.97 6.37 1.86
C ALA A 22 -4.13 5.39 2.09
N VAL A 23 -5.26 5.64 1.43
CA VAL A 23 -6.38 4.69 1.30
C VAL A 23 -6.20 3.95 -0.02
N ILE A 24 -6.05 2.64 0.05
CA ILE A 24 -5.77 1.77 -1.10
C ILE A 24 -6.87 0.73 -1.19
N ASP A 25 -7.51 0.66 -2.36
CA ASP A 25 -8.40 -0.44 -2.72
C ASP A 25 -7.54 -1.61 -3.20
N VAL A 26 -7.35 -2.59 -2.34
CA VAL A 26 -6.56 -3.80 -2.63
C VAL A 26 -7.38 -4.72 -3.53
N THR A 27 -7.00 -4.82 -4.80
CA THR A 27 -7.72 -5.61 -5.82
C THR A 27 -7.06 -6.96 -6.10
N GLY A 28 -5.84 -7.18 -5.63
CA GLY A 28 -5.13 -8.45 -5.79
C GLY A 28 -3.77 -8.41 -5.09
N GLY A 29 -3.28 -9.54 -4.58
CA GLY A 29 -2.06 -9.59 -3.78
C GLY A 29 -2.28 -9.33 -2.29
N SER A 30 -1.18 -9.25 -1.53
CA SER A 30 -1.19 -9.05 -0.09
C SER A 30 -0.20 -7.97 0.31
N ILE A 31 -0.61 -7.07 1.19
CA ILE A 31 0.28 -6.08 1.82
C ILE A 31 0.45 -6.50 3.28
N LYS A 32 1.68 -6.53 3.78
CA LYS A 32 1.98 -6.76 5.19
C LYS A 32 2.65 -5.54 5.81
N ILE A 33 2.50 -5.41 7.13
CA ILE A 33 3.29 -4.46 7.91
C ILE A 33 4.76 -4.85 7.78
N GLY A 34 5.59 -3.88 7.39
CA GLY A 34 7.01 -4.07 7.10
C GLY A 34 7.33 -4.14 5.61
N ASP A 35 6.35 -4.38 4.74
CA ASP A 35 6.57 -4.39 3.29
C ASP A 35 6.84 -2.97 2.77
N GLU A 36 7.60 -2.88 1.68
CA GLU A 36 7.81 -1.64 0.94
C GLU A 36 6.83 -1.58 -0.23
N VAL A 37 5.91 -0.61 -0.19
CA VAL A 37 4.96 -0.36 -1.28
C VAL A 37 5.49 0.73 -2.18
N HIS A 38 5.38 0.52 -3.49
CA HIS A 38 5.72 1.51 -4.50
C HIS A 38 4.43 2.18 -4.99
N ILE A 39 4.28 3.47 -4.69
CA ILE A 39 3.13 4.26 -5.12
C ILE A 39 3.55 5.07 -6.34
N LYS A 40 2.96 4.73 -7.48
CA LYS A 40 3.18 5.41 -8.74
C LYS A 40 1.88 6.01 -9.25
N GLY A 41 1.84 7.33 -9.30
CA GLY A 41 0.76 8.15 -9.84
C GLY A 41 1.25 9.01 -11.00
N HIS A 42 0.40 9.93 -11.44
CA HIS A 42 0.71 10.81 -12.57
C HIS A 42 1.80 11.84 -12.23
N THR A 43 1.83 12.33 -10.99
CA THR A 43 2.73 13.37 -10.51
C THR A 43 3.60 12.93 -9.33
N THR A 44 3.39 11.72 -8.82
CA THR A 44 4.03 11.21 -7.61
C THR A 44 4.58 9.82 -7.88
N ASP A 45 5.85 9.61 -7.56
CA ASP A 45 6.53 8.33 -7.63
C ASP A 45 7.37 8.23 -6.35
N PHE A 46 6.94 7.39 -5.42
CA PHE A 46 7.64 7.19 -4.16
C PHE A 46 7.42 5.79 -3.59
N ARG A 47 8.39 5.34 -2.81
CA ARG A 47 8.31 4.11 -2.05
C ARG A 47 8.07 4.43 -0.59
N GLN A 48 7.19 3.68 0.03
CA GLN A 48 6.86 3.85 1.44
C GLN A 48 6.86 2.49 2.13
N LYS A 49 7.51 2.41 3.28
CA LYS A 49 7.43 1.23 4.13
C LYS A 49 6.13 1.25 4.92
N VAL A 50 5.41 0.14 4.93
CA VAL A 50 4.15 0.01 5.67
C VAL A 50 4.46 -0.13 7.15
N SER A 51 4.36 0.96 7.91
CA SER A 51 4.52 0.95 9.37
C SER A 51 3.27 0.48 10.11
N SER A 52 2.09 0.66 9.51
CA SER A 52 0.79 0.32 10.09
C SER A 52 -0.28 0.19 9.00
N MET A 53 -1.33 -0.60 9.25
CA MET A 53 -2.47 -0.79 8.36
C MET A 53 -3.79 -0.78 9.14
N GLN A 54 -4.86 -0.27 8.53
CA GLN A 54 -6.23 -0.29 9.04
C GLN A 54 -7.18 -0.67 7.90
N ILE A 55 -8.18 -1.53 8.18
CA ILE A 55 -9.17 -1.99 7.20
C ILE A 55 -10.55 -1.89 7.88
N GLU A 56 -11.56 -1.31 7.21
CA GLU A 56 -12.96 -1.26 7.69
C GLU A 56 -13.18 -0.68 9.11
N GLN A 57 -12.46 0.38 9.49
CA GLN A 57 -12.50 0.97 10.84
C GLN A 57 -12.05 0.05 11.99
N ASP A 58 -11.69 -1.21 11.72
CA ASP A 58 -11.09 -2.12 12.69
C ASP A 58 -9.59 -2.32 12.45
N LYS A 59 -8.79 -2.22 13.51
CA LYS A 59 -7.34 -2.49 13.45
C LYS A 59 -7.14 -3.98 13.20
N ILE A 60 -6.87 -4.38 11.97
CA ILE A 60 -6.47 -5.77 11.68
C ILE A 60 -4.97 -5.91 11.89
N VAL A 61 -4.62 -6.73 12.88
CA VAL A 61 -3.27 -7.25 13.06
C VAL A 61 -3.31 -8.67 12.47
N TYR A 62 -2.72 -8.87 11.29
CA TYR A 62 -2.55 -10.13 10.53
C TYR A 62 -3.82 -10.83 9.97
N LYS A 63 -3.84 -11.12 8.66
CA LYS A 63 -4.71 -12.15 8.04
C LYS A 63 -3.87 -13.06 7.16
N THR A 64 -3.74 -14.32 7.57
CA THR A 64 -3.29 -15.44 6.72
C THR A 64 -4.51 -15.90 5.92
N ILE A 65 -4.35 -15.96 4.60
CA ILE A 65 -5.23 -16.72 3.68
C ILE A 65 -4.69 -18.13 3.55
#